data_AF-A0A4Q5WS54-F1
#
_entry.id   AF-A0A4Q5WS54-F1
#
_cell.length_a   1.000
_cell.length_b   1.000
_cell.length_c   1.000
_cell.angle_alpha   90.00
_cell.angle_beta   90.00
_cell.angle_gamma   90.00
#
_symmetry.space_group_name_H-M   'P 1'
#
loop_
_entity.id
_entity.type
_entity.pdbx_description
1 polymer ?
#
loop_
_entity_poly.entity_id
_entity_poly.type
_entity_poly.pdbx_seq_one_letter_code
_entity_poly.pdbx_strand_id
1 'polypeptide(L)'
;MHAPPGFLTDPYGLRVFGLEQHCPDGGAAGRYNEFRSVVERPAAIIRYQTPPLRYYLRSLGWDFALLLEAAPEGARWVVRACTVNPGDAYLQELIRGGELLSEGDYSL
;
A
#
# COMPACT_ATOMS: atom_id res chain seq x y z
N MET A 1 -17.97 5.08 -16.67
CA MET A 1 -17.50 6.32 -16.02
C MET A 1 -16.45 5.92 -15.01
N HIS A 2 -15.18 6.18 -15.29
CA HIS A 2 -14.11 6.01 -14.30
C HIS A 2 -14.26 7.13 -13.27
N ALA A 3 -14.41 6.77 -11.99
CA ALA A 3 -14.36 7.75 -10.92
C ALA A 3 -13.02 8.50 -11.03
N PRO A 4 -12.97 9.82 -10.79
CA PRO A 4 -11.68 10.51 -10.71
C PRO A 4 -10.82 9.80 -9.65
N PRO A 5 -9.49 9.69 -9.85
CA PRO A 5 -8.61 9.06 -8.87
C PRO A 5 -8.70 9.83 -7.56
N GLY A 6 -9.53 9.31 -6.65
CA GLY A 6 -9.70 9.85 -5.31
C GLY A 6 -8.42 9.63 -4.51
N PHE A 7 -8.07 10.59 -3.66
CA PHE A 7 -7.05 10.35 -2.65
C PHE A 7 -7.57 9.30 -1.66
N LEU A 8 -6.71 8.38 -1.30
CA LEU A 8 -6.93 7.41 -0.23
C LEU A 8 -6.20 7.93 1.02
N THR A 9 -6.69 7.60 2.20
CA THR A 9 -6.06 8.05 3.45
C THR A 9 -5.70 6.83 4.27
N ASP A 10 -4.42 6.71 4.63
CA ASP A 10 -3.99 5.63 5.51
C ASP A 10 -4.43 5.88 6.97
N PRO A 11 -4.36 4.88 7.86
CA PRO A 11 -4.72 5.05 9.28
C PRO A 11 -3.93 6.14 10.03
N TYR A 12 -2.81 6.60 9.49
CA TYR A 12 -1.98 7.68 10.05
C TYR A 12 -2.26 9.04 9.41
N GLY A 13 -3.35 9.16 8.63
CA GLY A 13 -3.77 10.41 7.99
C GLY A 13 -3.00 10.77 6.72
N LEU A 14 -2.11 9.91 6.23
CA LEU A 14 -1.35 10.18 5.01
C LEU A 14 -2.24 10.02 3.78
N ARG A 15 -2.29 11.06 2.95
CA ARG A 15 -3.05 11.05 1.70
C ARG A 15 -2.20 10.49 0.58
N VAL A 16 -2.63 9.35 0.05
CA VAL A 16 -1.96 8.60 -1.01
C VAL A 16 -2.81 8.65 -2.29
N PHE A 17 -2.18 8.99 -3.40
CA PHE A 17 -2.78 8.96 -4.72
C PHE A 17 -2.54 7.58 -5.34
N GLY A 18 -3.64 6.88 -5.64
CA GLY A 18 -3.59 5.66 -6.42
C GLY A 18 -3.51 5.98 -7.91
N LEU A 19 -2.45 5.57 -8.57
CA LEU A 19 -2.46 5.43 -10.02
C LEU A 19 -3.02 4.04 -10.33
N GLU A 20 -4.26 3.95 -10.83
CA GLU A 20 -4.94 2.68 -11.16
C GLU A 20 -4.18 1.80 -12.19
N GLN A 21 -3.04 2.26 -12.72
CA GLN A 21 -2.43 1.75 -13.95
C GLN A 21 -1.24 0.78 -13.76
N HIS A 22 -0.84 0.42 -12.53
CA HIS A 22 0.44 -0.30 -12.31
C HIS A 22 0.38 -1.63 -11.53
N CYS A 23 -0.80 -2.18 -11.23
CA CYS A 23 -0.89 -3.57 -10.78
C CYS A 23 -1.08 -4.50 -12.01
N PRO A 24 -0.13 -5.38 -12.35
CA PRO A 24 -0.32 -6.35 -13.44
C PRO A 24 -1.49 -7.30 -13.12
N ASP A 25 -2.19 -7.71 -14.18
CA ASP A 25 -3.46 -8.44 -14.16
C ASP A 25 -3.37 -9.79 -13.42
N GLY A 26 -3.58 -9.75 -12.10
CA GLY A 26 -3.93 -10.92 -11.29
C GLY A 26 -5.44 -11.22 -11.39
N GLY A 27 -5.97 -11.43 -12.60
CA GLY A 27 -7.22 -12.16 -12.85
C GLY A 27 -8.57 -11.65 -12.32
N ALA A 28 -8.68 -10.62 -11.47
CA ALA A 28 -9.95 -10.24 -10.84
C ALA A 28 -10.46 -8.84 -11.22
N ALA A 29 -11.74 -8.77 -11.63
CA ALA A 29 -12.51 -7.54 -11.71
C ALA A 29 -12.93 -7.12 -10.30
N GLY A 30 -12.41 -5.99 -9.79
CA GLY A 30 -12.59 -5.55 -8.38
C GLY A 30 -11.58 -4.51 -7.85
N ARG A 31 -10.59 -4.16 -8.67
CA ARG A 31 -9.31 -3.49 -8.34
C ARG A 31 -9.36 -2.20 -7.52
N TYR A 32 -10.33 -1.31 -7.73
CA TYR A 32 -10.38 -0.05 -6.97
C TYR A 32 -10.68 -0.30 -5.50
N ASN A 33 -11.58 -1.23 -5.19
CA ASN A 33 -11.94 -1.57 -3.81
C ASN A 33 -10.77 -2.28 -3.11
N GLU A 34 -10.05 -3.12 -3.84
CA GLU A 34 -8.86 -3.83 -3.36
C GLU A 34 -7.76 -2.84 -2.98
N PHE A 35 -7.40 -1.96 -3.91
CA PHE A 35 -6.37 -0.94 -3.70
C PHE A 35 -6.72 0.02 -2.55
N ARG A 36 -7.97 0.50 -2.53
CA ARG A 36 -8.52 1.29 -1.42
C ARG A 36 -8.35 0.56 -0.09
N SER A 37 -8.74 -0.70 -0.03
CA SER A 37 -8.69 -1.47 1.22
C SER A 37 -7.26 -1.69 1.73
N VAL A 38 -6.28 -1.82 0.83
CA VAL A 38 -4.87 -1.98 1.21
C VAL A 38 -4.32 -0.68 1.83
N VAL A 39 -4.69 0.49 1.31
CA VAL A 39 -4.23 1.78 1.85
C VAL A 39 -5.01 2.19 3.10
N GLU A 40 -6.34 2.08 3.09
CA GLU A 40 -7.20 2.57 4.18
C GLU A 40 -7.23 1.61 5.38
N ARG A 41 -7.00 0.31 5.14
CA ARG A 41 -7.02 -0.73 6.18
C ARG A 41 -5.85 -1.71 5.96
N PRO A 42 -4.59 -1.27 5.96
CA PRO A 42 -3.45 -2.17 5.81
C PRO A 42 -3.41 -3.18 6.97
N ALA A 43 -2.96 -4.39 6.70
CA ALA A 43 -2.57 -5.33 7.77
C ALA A 43 -1.20 -4.95 8.35
N ALA A 44 -0.36 -4.31 7.53
CA ALA A 44 0.94 -3.79 7.93
C ALA A 44 1.31 -2.56 7.10
N ILE A 45 1.99 -1.60 7.73
CA ILE A 45 2.63 -0.48 7.06
C ILE A 45 4.12 -0.50 7.38
N ILE A 46 4.98 -0.42 6.38
CA ILE A 46 6.42 -0.34 6.56
C ILE A 46 6.89 1.03 6.08
N ARG A 47 7.59 1.76 6.95
CA ARG A 47 8.10 3.12 6.68
C ARG A 47 9.61 3.12 6.50
N TYR A 48 10.07 3.83 5.48
CA TYR A 48 11.47 4.20 5.31
C TYR A 48 11.61 5.72 5.39
N GLN A 49 12.69 6.19 6.02
CA GLN A 49 12.95 7.62 6.18
C GLN A 49 13.82 8.19 5.03
N THR A 50 14.71 7.39 4.44
CA THR A 50 15.64 7.85 3.39
C THR A 50 15.98 6.73 2.40
N PRO A 51 15.49 6.80 1.13
CA PRO A 51 14.47 7.74 0.66
C PRO A 51 13.14 7.53 1.41
N PRO A 52 12.26 8.56 1.47
CA PRO A 52 10.97 8.40 2.11
C PRO A 52 10.13 7.43 1.28
N LEU A 53 9.83 6.26 1.82
CA LEU A 53 8.95 5.26 1.20
C LEU A 53 7.96 4.75 2.23
N ARG A 54 6.78 4.36 1.74
CA ARG A 54 5.77 3.70 2.55
C ARG A 54 5.21 2.51 1.81
N TYR A 55 5.26 1.36 2.45
CA TYR A 55 4.70 0.13 1.94
C TYR A 55 3.42 -0.21 2.70
N TYR A 56 2.37 -0.58 1.97
CA TYR A 56 1.10 -1.02 2.53
C TYR A 56 0.88 -2.47 2.14
N LEU A 57 0.72 -3.36 3.12
CA LEU A 57 0.51 -4.78 2.90
C LEU A 57 -0.85 -5.20 3.43
N ARG A 58 -1.63 -5.92 2.64
CA ARG A 58 -2.88 -6.55 3.09
C ARG A 58 -3.17 -7.83 2.32
N SER A 59 -3.65 -8.84 3.03
CA SER A 59 -4.27 -10.02 2.43
C SER A 59 -5.71 -9.72 1.98
N LEU A 60 -6.05 -10.14 0.78
CA LEU A 60 -7.35 -9.95 0.16
C LEU A 60 -7.94 -11.33 -0.12
N GLY A 61 -8.73 -11.85 0.82
CA GLY A 61 -9.16 -13.24 0.78
C GLY A 61 -8.03 -14.22 1.11
N TRP A 62 -8.21 -15.48 0.74
CA TRP A 62 -7.29 -16.55 1.15
C TRP A 62 -6.10 -16.74 0.19
N ASP A 63 -6.29 -16.38 -1.07
CA ASP A 63 -5.38 -16.76 -2.15
C ASP A 63 -4.43 -15.64 -2.58
N PHE A 64 -4.65 -14.42 -2.12
CA PHE A 64 -3.80 -13.31 -2.52
C PHE A 64 -3.55 -12.24 -1.44
N ALA A 65 -2.38 -11.63 -1.53
CA ALA A 65 -1.97 -10.45 -0.79
C ALA A 65 -1.44 -9.39 -1.76
N LEU A 66 -1.67 -8.13 -1.42
CA LEU A 66 -1.15 -6.99 -2.16
C LEU A 66 -0.19 -6.19 -1.30
N LEU A 67 0.94 -5.83 -1.90
CA LEU A 67 1.90 -4.87 -1.39
C LEU A 67 1.93 -3.67 -2.32
N LEU A 68 1.65 -2.48 -1.77
CA LEU A 68 1.70 -1.21 -2.49
C LEU A 68 2.89 -0.40 -2.00
N GLU A 69 3.71 0.08 -2.91
CA GLU A 69 4.80 1.03 -2.62
C GLU A 69 4.36 2.44 -2.97
N ALA A 70 4.39 3.34 -1.98
CA ALA A 70 4.18 4.76 -2.17
C ALA A 70 5.45 5.56 -1.89
N ALA A 71 5.67 6.59 -2.72
CA ALA A 71 6.77 7.53 -2.59
C ALA A 71 6.27 8.97 -2.73
N PRO A 72 6.97 9.96 -2.16
CA PRO A 72 6.66 11.36 -2.40
C PRO A 72 7.01 11.76 -3.84
N GLU A 73 6.06 12.41 -4.51
CA GLU A 73 6.19 13.06 -5.81
C GLU A 73 5.74 14.51 -5.69
N GLY A 74 6.71 15.42 -5.58
CA GLY A 74 6.42 16.82 -5.28
C GLY A 74 5.71 16.96 -3.93
N ALA A 75 4.47 17.45 -3.94
CA ALA A 75 3.65 17.66 -2.74
C ALA A 75 2.69 16.50 -2.42
N ARG A 76 2.80 15.36 -3.09
CA ARG A 76 1.84 14.25 -3.00
C ARG A 76 2.56 12.94 -2.72
N TRP A 77 1.91 12.02 -2.02
CA TRP A 77 2.35 10.63 -1.98
C TRP A 77 1.64 9.86 -3.08
N VAL A 78 2.39 9.13 -3.90
CA VAL A 78 1.86 8.43 -5.06
C VAL A 78 2.29 6.98 -4.97
N VAL A 79 1.35 6.06 -5.20
CA VAL A 79 1.70 4.65 -5.36
C VAL A 79 2.40 4.46 -6.69
N ARG A 80 3.61 3.91 -6.63
CA ARG A 80 4.48 3.70 -7.78
C ARG A 80 4.52 2.26 -8.23
N ALA A 81 4.46 1.34 -7.28
CA ALA A 81 4.55 -0.08 -7.55
C ALA A 81 3.50 -0.86 -6.77
N CYS A 82 3.15 -2.00 -7.35
CA CYS A 82 2.18 -2.93 -6.83
C CYS A 82 2.70 -4.34 -7.05
N THR A 83 2.79 -5.12 -5.98
CA THR A 83 3.24 -6.51 -6.02
C THR A 83 2.12 -7.40 -5.50
N VAL A 84 1.68 -8.32 -6.35
CA VAL A 84 0.74 -9.39 -5.99
C VAL A 84 1.55 -10.54 -5.42
N ASN A 85 1.14 -11.05 -4.27
CA ASN A 85 1.78 -12.16 -3.57
C ASN A 85 3.30 -11.94 -3.41
N PRO A 86 3.71 -10.86 -2.70
CA PRO A 86 5.12 -10.61 -2.44
C PRO A 86 5.74 -11.82 -1.73
N GLY A 87 6.90 -12.27 -2.21
CA GLY A 87 7.59 -13.42 -1.64
C GLY A 87 8.14 -13.13 -0.23
N ASP A 88 8.23 -14.17 0.59
CA ASP A 88 8.66 -14.06 2.00
C ASP A 88 10.02 -13.40 2.17
N ALA A 89 11.00 -13.72 1.32
CA ALA A 89 12.33 -13.14 1.37
C ALA A 89 12.29 -11.62 1.18
N TYR A 90 11.49 -11.14 0.22
CA TYR A 90 11.32 -9.72 -0.04
C TYR A 90 10.61 -9.01 1.12
N LEU A 91 9.58 -9.61 1.70
CA LEU A 91 8.91 -9.07 2.88
C LEU A 91 9.84 -8.98 4.09
N GLN A 92 10.68 -9.99 4.32
CA GLN A 92 11.66 -9.96 5.41
C GLN A 92 12.70 -8.86 5.21
N GLU A 93 13.16 -8.64 3.99
CA GLU A 93 14.07 -7.52 3.67
C GLU A 93 13.40 -6.17 3.95
N LEU A 94 12.14 -6.01 3.55
CA LEU A 94 11.37 -4.79 3.83
C LEU A 94 11.24 -4.53 5.33
N ILE A 95 10.84 -5.55 6.10
CA ILE A 95 10.64 -5.42 7.55
C ILE A 95 11.97 -5.15 8.28
N ARG A 96 13.09 -5.72 7.82
CA ARG A 96 14.41 -5.48 8.42
C ARG A 96 14.96 -4.10 8.13
N GLY A 97 14.69 -3.57 6.92
CA GLY A 97 15.20 -2.27 6.50
C GLY A 97 14.31 -1.09 6.88
N GLY A 98 13.03 -1.34 7.11
CA GLY A 98 12.04 -0.33 7.45
C GLY A 98 11.55 -0.43 8.89
N GLU A 99 10.71 0.54 9.26
CA GLU A 99 10.01 0.56 10.53
C GLU A 99 8.58 0.07 10.30
N LEU A 100 8.23 -1.06 10.93
CA LEU A 100 6.88 -1.57 10.91
C LEU A 100 6.00 -0.72 11.83
N LEU A 101 5.01 -0.04 11.27
CA LEU A 101 3.98 0.65 12.02
C LEU A 101 2.89 -0.36 12.34
N SER A 102 2.62 -0.56 13.64
CA SER A 102 1.70 -1.59 14.12
C SER A 102 0.32 -0.99 14.44
N GLU A 103 -0.73 -1.81 14.44
CA GLU A 103 -2.09 -1.34 14.80
C GLU A 103 -2.22 -0.86 16.27
N GLY A 104 -1.16 -0.99 17.08
CA GLY A 104 -1.11 -0.50 18.46
C GLY A 104 -0.89 1.00 18.63
N ASP A 105 -0.52 1.72 17.56
CA ASP A 105 -0.27 3.17 17.62
C ASP A 105 -1.56 4.03 17.42
N TYR A 106 -2.74 3.40 17.32
CA TYR A 106 -4.01 4.06 17.00
C TYR A 106 -4.82 4.61 18.19
N SER A 107 -4.21 4.82 19.35
CA SER A 107 -4.91 5.35 20.52
C SER A 107 -4.34 6.70 20.98
N LEU A 108 -4.93 7.78 20.48
CA LEU A 108 -5.01 9.08 21.17
C LEU A 108 -6.46 9.56 21.15
#